data_AF-A0A2C9LSQ8-F1
#
_entry.id   AF-A0A2C9LSQ8-F1
#
_cell.length_a   1.000
_cell.length_b   1.000
_cell.length_c   1.000
_cell.angle_alpha   90.00
_cell.angle_beta   90.00
_cell.angle_gamma   90.00
#
_symmetry.space_group_name_H-M   'P 1'
#
loop_
_entity.id
_entity.type
_entity.pdbx_description
1 polymer ?
#
loop_
_entity_poly.entity_id
_entity_poly.type
_entity_poly.pdbx_seq_one_letter_code
_entity_poly.pdbx_strand_id
1 'polypeptide(L)'
;MVHPLLGMTIYGAIWYQGESDSGGVARDKYNCTFPTMIKDWRSNWNRASNGQTSATFPFGFVQLAPNHPSPGSTSGFTDIRWHQTADRGYVPNPDMPNVFMAVALDLPDFNSTYGS
;
A
#
# COMPACT_ATOMS: atom_id res chain seq x y z
N MET A 1 -2.75 12.45 5.36
CA MET A 1 -4.20 12.60 5.06
C MET A 1 -4.54 14.07 4.87
N VAL A 2 -5.49 14.37 3.98
CA VAL A 2 -5.94 15.75 3.73
C VAL A 2 -7.12 16.06 4.66
N HIS A 3 -6.81 16.71 5.79
CA HIS A 3 -7.74 16.91 6.92
C HIS A 3 -9.12 17.49 6.54
N PRO A 4 -9.24 18.49 5.64
CA PRO A 4 -10.55 19.06 5.29
C PRO A 4 -11.51 18.06 4.62
N LEU A 5 -11.01 16.99 4.01
CA LEU A 5 -11.83 16.04 3.24
C LEU A 5 -12.43 14.91 4.10
N LEU A 6 -11.95 14.73 5.34
CA LEU A 6 -12.33 13.59 6.18
C LEU A 6 -13.82 13.57 6.58
N GLY A 7 -14.51 14.71 6.52
CA GLY A 7 -15.94 14.80 6.78
C GLY A 7 -16.82 14.28 5.64
N MET A 8 -16.24 13.98 4.47
CA MET A 8 -16.98 13.39 3.35
C MET A 8 -17.20 11.89 3.56
N THR A 9 -18.24 11.34 2.95
CA THR A 9 -18.41 9.89 2.88
C THR A 9 -17.69 9.34 1.67
N ILE A 10 -16.86 8.32 1.85
CA ILE A 10 -16.20 7.60 0.76
C ILE A 10 -16.66 6.14 0.72
N TYR A 11 -16.59 5.54 -0.46
CA TYR A 11 -16.81 4.09 -0.60
C TYR A 11 -15.56 3.30 -0.23
N GLY A 12 -14.39 3.74 -0.68
CA GLY A 12 -13.11 3.06 -0.46
C GLY A 12 -11.91 3.88 -0.95
N ALA A 13 -10.73 3.27 -0.94
CA ALA A 13 -9.49 3.92 -1.38
C ALA A 13 -8.66 3.01 -2.29
N ILE A 14 -7.88 3.61 -3.20
CA ILE A 14 -6.87 2.93 -4.02
C ILE A 14 -5.53 3.59 -3.73
N TRP A 15 -4.49 2.79 -3.56
CA TRP A 15 -3.17 3.23 -3.18
C TRP A 15 -2.09 2.62 -4.09
N TYR A 16 -1.27 3.47 -4.70
CA TYR A 16 -0.10 3.01 -5.43
C TYR A 16 1.11 3.81 -4.97
N GLN A 17 1.90 3.16 -4.13
CA GLN A 17 3.17 3.66 -3.62
C GLN A 17 3.97 2.48 -3.06
N GLY A 18 5.29 2.64 -3.02
CA GLY A 18 6.23 1.77 -2.30
C GLY A 18 7.65 1.89 -2.83
N GLU A 19 7.83 2.51 -4.00
CA GLU A 19 9.08 2.68 -4.73
C GLU A 19 10.12 3.41 -3.87
N SER A 20 9.73 4.53 -3.26
CA SER A 20 10.62 5.35 -2.41
C SER A 20 10.94 4.70 -1.06
N ASP A 21 10.16 3.71 -0.63
CA ASP A 21 10.41 2.97 0.62
C ASP A 21 11.27 1.72 0.41
N SER A 22 11.68 1.42 -0.81
CA SER A 22 12.46 0.22 -1.14
C SER A 22 13.89 0.20 -0.56
N GLY A 23 14.35 1.30 0.06
CA GLY A 23 15.70 1.43 0.62
C GLY A 23 15.76 1.38 2.15
N GLY A 24 16.78 0.69 2.67
CA GLY A 24 17.21 0.76 4.08
C GLY A 24 16.11 0.48 5.10
N VAL A 25 16.06 1.30 6.17
CA VAL A 25 15.14 1.10 7.31
C VAL A 25 13.66 1.30 6.94
N ALA A 26 13.36 2.08 5.89
CA ALA A 26 11.99 2.30 5.45
C ALA A 26 11.36 1.00 4.94
N ARG A 27 12.12 0.25 4.15
CA ARG A 27 11.75 -1.07 3.63
C ARG A 27 11.41 -2.04 4.75
N ASP A 28 12.31 -2.16 5.72
CA ASP A 28 12.19 -3.12 6.82
C ASP A 28 10.99 -2.82 7.75
N LYS A 29 10.48 -1.57 7.72
CA LYS A 29 9.30 -1.15 8.50
C LYS A 29 8.00 -1.21 7.70
N TYR A 30 8.06 -1.42 6.39
CA TYR A 30 6.90 -1.29 5.51
C TYR A 30 5.79 -2.28 5.87
N ASN A 31 6.14 -3.50 6.30
CA ASN A 31 5.20 -4.51 6.77
C ASN A 31 4.37 -4.07 7.99
N CYS A 32 4.88 -3.12 8.78
CA CYS A 32 4.20 -2.54 9.94
C CYS A 32 3.48 -1.25 9.56
N THR A 33 4.14 -0.36 8.82
CA THR A 33 3.60 0.98 8.51
C THR A 33 2.44 0.91 7.53
N PHE A 34 2.48 0.02 6.54
CA PHE A 34 1.42 -0.08 5.54
C PHE A 34 0.07 -0.57 6.12
N PRO A 35 0.01 -1.69 6.87
CA PRO A 35 -1.23 -2.08 7.55
C PRO A 35 -1.69 -1.05 8.59
N THR A 36 -0.75 -0.37 9.25
CA THR A 36 -1.07 0.70 10.21
C THR A 36 -1.69 1.90 9.51
N MET A 37 -1.21 2.29 8.33
CA MET A 37 -1.80 3.35 7.53
C MET A 37 -3.24 3.02 7.15
N ILE A 38 -3.53 1.79 6.72
CA ILE A 38 -4.89 1.36 6.37
C ILE A 38 -5.82 1.46 7.59
N LYS A 39 -5.35 1.00 8.76
CA LYS A 39 -6.10 1.08 10.04
C LYS A 39 -6.36 2.54 10.45
N ASP A 40 -5.34 3.39 10.33
CA ASP A 40 -5.44 4.81 10.66
C ASP A 40 -6.44 5.54 9.75
N TRP A 41 -6.38 5.29 8.44
CA TRP A 41 -7.33 5.87 7.50
C TRP A 41 -8.77 5.43 7.81
N ARG A 42 -8.99 4.13 8.02
CA ARG A 42 -10.31 3.61 8.42
C ARG A 42 -10.85 4.28 9.67
N SER A 43 -10.02 4.39 10.71
CA SER A 43 -10.38 5.04 11.97
C SER A 43 -10.75 6.52 11.77
N ASN A 44 -9.91 7.26 11.06
CA ASN A 44 -10.10 8.70 10.89
C ASN A 44 -11.29 9.05 9.98
N TRP A 45 -11.47 8.34 8.86
CA TRP A 45 -12.62 8.55 7.98
C TRP A 45 -13.94 8.17 8.66
N ASN A 46 -13.99 7.05 9.37
CA ASN A 46 -15.18 6.65 10.11
C ASN A 46 -15.54 7.69 11.17
N ARG A 47 -14.55 8.14 11.97
CA ARG A 47 -14.77 9.13 13.03
C ARG A 47 -15.22 10.49 12.47
N ALA A 48 -14.53 11.01 11.46
CA ALA A 48 -14.79 12.35 10.93
C ALA A 48 -16.09 12.44 10.11
N SER A 49 -16.51 11.35 9.47
CA SER A 49 -17.80 11.25 8.78
C SER A 49 -18.96 10.87 9.69
N ASN A 50 -18.79 10.92 11.03
CA ASN A 50 -19.79 10.52 12.02
C ASN A 50 -20.37 9.11 11.78
N GLY A 51 -19.50 8.18 11.37
CA GLY A 51 -19.86 6.79 11.11
C GLY A 51 -20.46 6.50 9.72
N GLN A 52 -20.61 7.51 8.85
CA GLN A 52 -21.15 7.30 7.50
C GLN A 52 -20.20 6.52 6.59
N THR A 53 -18.88 6.75 6.70
CA THR A 53 -17.89 5.91 6.04
C THR A 53 -17.71 4.62 6.85
N SER A 54 -17.83 3.46 6.18
CA SER A 54 -17.65 2.15 6.82
C SER A 54 -16.30 2.03 7.54
N ALA A 55 -16.30 1.55 8.79
CA ALA A 55 -15.08 1.29 9.56
C ALA A 55 -14.16 0.23 8.93
N THR A 56 -14.69 -0.54 7.96
CA THR A 56 -13.97 -1.58 7.22
C THR A 56 -14.07 -1.36 5.72
N PHE A 57 -14.14 -0.12 5.25
CA PHE A 57 -14.25 0.19 3.83
C PHE A 57 -13.15 -0.52 2.98
N PRO A 58 -13.45 -0.88 1.71
CA PRO A 58 -12.51 -1.61 0.86
C PRO A 58 -11.28 -0.75 0.55
N PHE A 59 -10.10 -1.37 0.64
CA PHE A 59 -8.84 -0.72 0.34
C PHE A 59 -8.11 -1.51 -0.75
N GLY A 60 -7.82 -0.86 -1.87
CA GLY A 60 -7.05 -1.45 -2.96
C GLY A 60 -5.62 -0.95 -2.96
N PHE A 61 -4.66 -1.80 -3.29
CA PHE A 61 -3.32 -1.34 -3.62
C PHE A 61 -2.75 -2.02 -4.87
N VAL A 62 -1.77 -1.37 -5.48
CA VAL A 62 -1.03 -1.91 -6.61
C VAL A 62 0.27 -2.53 -6.11
N GLN A 63 0.50 -3.81 -6.43
CA GLN A 63 1.78 -4.45 -6.19
C GLN A 63 2.84 -3.81 -7.07
N LEU A 64 3.99 -3.45 -6.51
CA LEU A 64 5.05 -2.79 -7.29
C LEU A 64 5.43 -3.61 -8.53
N ALA A 65 5.49 -2.96 -9.70
CA ALA A 65 6.03 -3.53 -10.92
C ALA A 65 7.54 -3.85 -10.77
N PRO A 66 8.14 -4.67 -11.65
CA PRO A 66 9.59 -4.86 -11.70
C PRO A 66 10.30 -3.53 -11.95
N ASN A 67 11.43 -3.34 -11.27
CA ASN A 67 12.40 -2.31 -11.59
C ASN A 67 13.67 -2.96 -12.18
N HIS A 68 14.61 -2.16 -12.65
CA HIS A 68 15.98 -2.61 -12.93
C HIS A 68 16.84 -2.51 -11.66
N PRO A 69 16.97 -3.57 -10.84
CA PRO A 69 17.93 -3.55 -9.75
C PRO A 69 19.35 -3.53 -10.31
N SER A 70 20.27 -2.92 -9.56
CA SER A 70 21.70 -3.11 -9.80
C SER A 70 22.04 -4.61 -9.83
N PRO A 71 22.92 -5.06 -10.74
CA PRO A 71 23.33 -6.46 -10.80
C PRO A 71 23.79 -6.97 -9.42
N GLY A 72 23.19 -8.05 -8.94
CA GLY A 72 23.48 -8.64 -7.63
C GLY A 72 22.64 -8.09 -6.46
N SER A 73 21.73 -7.12 -6.67
CA SER A 73 20.79 -6.73 -5.63
C SER A 73 19.72 -7.81 -5.43
N THR A 74 19.65 -8.35 -4.22
CA THR A 74 18.60 -9.29 -3.78
C THR A 74 17.47 -8.61 -3.01
N SER A 75 17.52 -7.27 -2.97
CA SER A 75 16.83 -6.47 -1.96
C SER A 75 16.21 -5.22 -2.61
N GLY A 76 15.04 -4.78 -2.15
CA GLY A 76 14.35 -3.59 -2.61
C GLY A 76 12.87 -3.85 -2.94
N PHE A 77 12.51 -3.76 -4.22
CA PHE A 77 11.11 -3.88 -4.66
C PHE A 77 10.51 -5.25 -4.35
N THR A 78 11.31 -6.31 -4.41
CA THR A 78 10.88 -7.68 -4.03
C THR A 78 10.46 -7.76 -2.57
N ASP A 79 11.19 -7.11 -1.67
CA ASP A 79 10.86 -7.06 -0.24
C ASP A 79 9.59 -6.23 -0.05
N ILE A 80 9.47 -5.07 -0.72
CA ILE A 80 8.27 -4.24 -0.63
C ILE A 80 7.03 -5.00 -1.10
N ARG A 81 7.10 -5.80 -2.17
CA ARG A 81 5.95 -6.64 -2.59
C ARG A 81 5.51 -7.60 -1.50
N TRP A 82 6.45 -8.17 -0.76
CA TRP A 82 6.15 -9.05 0.36
C TRP A 82 5.52 -8.25 1.52
N HIS A 83 6.12 -7.12 1.88
CA HIS A 83 5.65 -6.21 2.92
C HIS A 83 4.28 -5.58 2.62
N GLN A 84 3.96 -5.32 1.36
CA GLN A 84 2.63 -4.87 0.90
C GLN A 84 1.52 -5.85 1.26
N THR A 85 1.85 -7.11 1.54
CA THR A 85 0.90 -8.14 2.00
C THR A 85 0.97 -8.40 3.51
N ALA A 86 1.62 -7.52 4.29
CA ALA A 86 1.95 -7.75 5.69
C ALA A 86 2.70 -9.08 5.92
N ASP A 87 3.58 -9.43 4.97
CA ASP A 87 4.39 -10.66 4.99
C ASP A 87 3.56 -11.96 5.01
N ARG A 88 2.31 -11.90 4.55
CA ARG A 88 1.42 -13.08 4.45
C ARG A 88 1.45 -13.73 3.07
N GLY A 89 1.83 -12.97 2.03
CA GLY A 89 1.82 -13.40 0.63
C GLY A 89 0.45 -13.34 -0.06
N TYR A 90 -0.60 -12.93 0.65
CA TYR A 90 -1.94 -12.78 0.08
C TYR A 90 -2.73 -11.68 0.79
N VAL A 91 -3.75 -11.17 0.11
CA VAL A 91 -4.80 -10.32 0.67
C VAL A 91 -6.16 -10.73 0.10
N PRO A 92 -7.28 -10.54 0.83
CA PRO A 92 -7.34 -10.07 2.22
C PRO A 92 -6.73 -11.09 3.19
N ASN A 93 -6.19 -10.62 4.31
CA ASN A 93 -5.58 -11.45 5.35
C ASN A 93 -5.98 -10.92 6.75
N PRO A 94 -5.66 -11.63 7.86
CA PRO A 94 -6.08 -11.22 9.20
C PRO A 94 -5.61 -9.83 9.62
N ASP A 95 -4.46 -9.36 9.13
CA ASP A 95 -3.90 -8.04 9.44
C ASP A 95 -4.53 -6.93 8.60
N MET A 96 -5.07 -7.29 7.43
CA MET A 96 -5.62 -6.41 6.41
C MET A 96 -6.93 -6.96 5.84
N PRO A 97 -8.03 -6.94 6.62
CA PRO A 97 -9.35 -7.39 6.13
C PRO A 97 -9.90 -6.41 5.10
N ASN A 98 -10.71 -6.92 4.16
CA ASN A 98 -11.32 -6.14 3.06
C ASN A 98 -10.30 -5.30 2.27
N VAL A 99 -9.15 -5.91 1.98
CA VAL A 99 -8.09 -5.35 1.14
C VAL A 99 -7.94 -6.21 -0.11
N PHE A 100 -7.71 -5.58 -1.26
CA PHE A 100 -7.42 -6.27 -2.52
C PHE A 100 -6.11 -5.74 -3.14
N MET A 101 -5.46 -6.60 -3.90
CA MET A 101 -4.19 -6.30 -4.58
C MET A 101 -4.39 -6.39 -6.09
N ALA A 102 -4.00 -5.34 -6.81
CA ALA A 102 -3.82 -5.36 -8.25
C ALA A 102 -2.37 -5.72 -8.56
N VAL A 103 -2.15 -6.76 -9.35
CA VAL A 103 -0.81 -7.22 -9.75
C VAL A 103 -0.39 -6.47 -11.01
N ALA A 104 0.79 -5.84 -10.98
CA ALA A 104 1.35 -5.08 -12.10
C ALA A 104 2.71 -5.64 -12.57
N LEU A 105 2.94 -6.95 -12.39
CA LEU A 105 4.23 -7.57 -12.68
C LEU A 105 4.61 -7.57 -14.16
N ASP A 106 3.62 -7.50 -15.04
CA ASP A 106 3.73 -7.49 -16.50
C ASP A 106 3.76 -6.07 -17.10
N LEU A 107 3.75 -5.03 -16.25
CA LEU A 107 3.73 -3.63 -16.65
C LEU A 107 4.95 -2.83 -16.14
N PRO A 108 6.21 -3.32 -16.26
CA PRO A 108 7.37 -2.48 -15.95
C PRO A 108 7.53 -1.35 -16.97
N ASP A 109 8.11 -0.23 -16.54
CA ASP A 109 8.48 0.85 -17.47
C ASP A 109 9.97 0.82 -17.81
N PHE A 110 10.92 0.57 -16.92
CA PHE A 110 12.37 0.50 -17.17
C PHE A 110 13.06 1.74 -17.77
N ASN A 111 12.42 2.49 -18.67
CA ASN A 111 12.96 3.66 -19.35
C ASN A 111 12.43 4.97 -18.74
N SER A 112 11.49 4.90 -17.79
CA SER A 112 10.94 6.06 -17.09
C SER A 112 12.03 6.81 -16.34
N THR A 113 12.09 8.12 -16.58
CA THR A 113 12.98 9.04 -15.85
C THR A 113 12.58 9.24 -14.38
N TYR A 114 11.35 8.85 -14.01
CA TYR A 114 10.81 8.98 -12.66
C TYR A 114 10.85 7.66 -11.87
N GLY A 115 11.41 6.61 -12.47
CA GLY A 115 11.35 5.25 -11.95
C GLY A 115 10.11 4.48 -12.42
N SER A 116 10.06 3.21 -12.01
CA SER A 116 9.49 2.05 -12.73
C SER A 116 10.26 1.65 -13.98
#